data_AF-A0A4V4HD23-F1
#
_entry.id   AF-A0A4V4HD23-F1
#
_cell.length_a   1.000
_cell.length_b   1.000
_cell.length_c   1.000
_cell.angle_alpha   90.00
_cell.angle_beta   90.00
_cell.angle_gamma   90.00
#
_symmetry.space_group_name_H-M   'P 1'
#
loop_
_entity.id
_entity.type
_entity.pdbx_description
1 polymer ?
#
loop_
_entity_poly.entity_id
_entity_poly.type
_entity_poly.pdbx_seq_one_letter_code
_entity_poly.pdbx_strand_id
1 'polypeptide(L)'
;RKANRFNAFLRVEMKRVNDALGPDEPRRKANECAAEIAEKWKAMSEDEQKAATESAMKELGDHRENRHLGAHNSAISTFHDFRTSMDAVKLELQRLNARTGTEVVLIAVRSNVSHFHRPEVVMTSDRPMDFFNMAFKQPISDVAARMEGYMISGVEGLVRNHQQRLLQKKSELRNLVYKKLQECAGRSKIPRMYYVNFADKITRVHRIVVKNWPLEKFINPSSLGSMIEVELLLNAWNSGTTYFHKLTSSEYEDW
;
A
#
# COMPACT_ATOMS: atom_id res chain seq x y z
N ARG A 1 -13.17 17.27 32.23
CA ARG A 1 -12.92 17.80 33.60
C ARG A 1 -12.04 19.05 33.51
N LYS A 2 -12.41 20.15 34.20
CA LYS A 2 -11.66 21.43 34.23
C LYS A 2 -10.21 21.18 34.69
N ALA A 3 -9.22 21.82 34.05
CA ALA A 3 -7.82 21.71 34.50
C ALA A 3 -7.70 22.41 35.85
N ASN A 4 -7.23 21.69 36.87
CA ASN A 4 -6.91 22.28 38.18
C ASN A 4 -5.42 22.67 38.18
N ARG A 5 -5.09 23.90 38.57
CA ARG A 5 -3.72 24.42 38.62
C ARG A 5 -2.81 23.58 39.51
N PHE A 6 -3.35 23.04 40.60
CA PHE A 6 -2.60 22.12 41.45
C PHE A 6 -2.13 20.86 40.71
N ASN A 7 -2.97 20.31 39.81
CA ASN A 7 -2.57 19.13 39.02
C ASN A 7 -1.50 19.48 37.98
N ALA A 8 -1.51 20.71 37.46
CA ALA A 8 -0.45 21.19 36.57
C ALA A 8 0.88 21.33 37.33
N PHE A 9 0.83 21.93 38.53
CA PHE A 9 1.98 22.06 39.42
C PHE A 9 2.56 20.72 39.83
N LEU A 10 1.71 19.76 40.24
CA LEU A 10 2.13 18.41 40.60
C LEU A 10 2.90 17.73 39.46
N ARG A 11 2.45 17.90 38.21
CA ARG A 11 3.12 17.32 37.04
C ARG A 11 4.50 17.95 36.80
N VAL A 12 4.62 19.27 36.90
CA VAL A 12 5.89 20.00 36.72
C VAL A 12 6.89 19.58 37.79
N GLU A 13 6.46 19.54 39.04
CA GLU A 13 7.34 19.22 40.16
C GLU A 13 7.74 17.73 40.15
N MET A 14 6.83 16.83 39.78
CA MET A 14 7.18 15.41 39.57
C MET A 14 8.17 15.19 38.42
N LYS A 15 8.10 16.01 37.36
CA LYS A 15 9.09 15.97 36.28
C LYS A 15 10.44 16.45 36.81
N ARG A 16 10.48 17.57 37.53
CA ARG A 16 11.70 18.10 38.16
C ARG A 16 12.36 17.09 39.12
N VAL A 17 11.55 16.44 39.97
CA VAL A 17 12.02 15.42 40.92
C VAL A 17 12.60 14.21 40.20
N ASN A 18 11.98 13.76 39.11
CA ASN A 18 12.48 12.60 38.36
C ASN A 18 13.67 12.91 37.45
N ASP A 19 13.75 14.12 36.91
CA ASP A 19 14.88 14.55 36.07
C ASP A 19 16.15 14.81 36.92
N ALA A 20 15.99 14.98 38.24
CA ALA A 20 17.09 15.12 39.19
C ALA A 20 17.62 13.77 39.73
N LEU A 21 17.00 12.64 39.35
CA LEU A 21 17.48 11.29 39.71
C LEU A 21 18.60 10.85 38.78
N GLY A 22 19.52 10.01 39.28
CA GLY A 22 20.60 9.44 38.48
C GLY A 22 20.10 8.50 37.37
N PRO A 23 20.93 8.17 36.35
CA PRO A 23 20.52 7.36 35.20
C PRO A 23 19.96 5.97 35.55
N ASP A 24 20.38 5.41 36.69
CA ASP A 24 20.03 4.07 37.14
C ASP A 24 19.02 4.06 38.31
N GLU A 25 18.49 5.22 38.72
CA GLU A 25 17.52 5.30 39.81
C GLU A 25 16.07 5.16 39.30
N PRO A 26 15.23 4.35 39.99
CA PRO A 26 13.85 4.17 39.60
C PRO A 26 13.05 5.46 39.82
N ARG A 27 12.22 5.81 38.83
CA ARG A 27 11.37 7.00 38.89
C ARG A 27 10.42 6.95 40.09
N ARG A 28 10.36 8.05 40.83
CA ARG A 28 9.43 8.23 41.95
C ARG A 28 8.00 8.37 41.45
N LYS A 29 7.06 7.77 42.18
CA LYS A 29 5.64 7.81 41.82
C LYS A 29 4.94 9.01 42.45
N ALA A 30 3.89 9.49 41.79
CA ALA A 30 3.17 10.68 42.23
C ALA A 30 2.54 10.53 43.62
N ASN A 31 2.11 9.32 44.00
CA ASN A 31 1.57 9.04 45.34
C ASN A 31 2.62 9.16 46.45
N GLU A 32 3.91 8.98 46.14
CA GLU A 32 5.01 9.08 47.11
C GLU A 32 5.41 10.53 47.37
N CYS A 33 5.33 11.40 46.36
CA CYS A 33 5.75 12.80 46.49
C CYS A 33 4.57 13.79 46.59
N ALA A 34 3.32 13.35 46.41
CA ALA A 34 2.16 14.25 46.38
C ALA A 34 1.96 15.07 47.66
N ALA A 35 2.26 14.50 48.83
CA ALA A 35 2.11 15.20 50.11
C ALA A 35 3.08 16.38 50.23
N GLU A 36 4.37 16.15 49.96
CA GLU A 36 5.41 17.20 49.99
C GLU A 36 5.17 18.28 48.94
N ILE A 37 4.72 17.89 47.75
CA ILE A 37 4.40 18.84 46.67
C ILE A 37 3.15 19.66 47.02
N ALA A 38 2.18 19.08 47.73
CA ALA A 38 1.01 19.80 48.23
C ALA A 38 1.36 20.83 49.31
N GLU A 39 2.31 20.53 50.19
CA GLU A 39 2.80 21.48 51.18
C GLU A 39 3.55 22.64 50.52
N LYS A 40 4.44 22.36 49.56
CA LYS A 40 5.10 23.38 48.74
C LYS A 40 4.08 24.29 48.05
N TRP A 41 3.03 23.72 47.46
CA TRP A 41 1.98 24.49 46.80
C TRP A 41 1.23 25.41 47.78
N LYS A 42 0.89 24.91 48.97
CA LYS A 42 0.20 25.71 50.01
C LYS A 42 1.06 26.84 50.57
N ALA A 43 2.38 26.67 50.59
CA ALA A 43 3.33 27.67 51.06
C ALA A 43 3.56 28.80 50.04
N MET A 44 3.22 28.59 48.76
CA MET A 44 3.35 29.60 47.71
C MET A 44 2.19 30.60 47.76
N SER A 45 2.51 31.87 47.54
CA SER A 45 1.51 32.91 47.31
C SER A 45 0.74 32.68 46.00
N GLU A 46 -0.43 33.31 45.86
CA GLU A 46 -1.24 33.12 44.65
C GLU A 46 -0.52 33.52 43.37
N ASP A 47 0.32 34.56 43.41
CA ASP A 47 1.07 35.05 42.24
C ASP A 47 2.25 34.13 41.87
N GLU A 48 2.92 33.56 42.86
CA GLU A 48 3.92 32.50 42.64
C GLU A 48 3.27 31.23 42.08
N GLN A 49 2.07 30.87 42.56
CA GLN A 49 1.29 29.76 42.01
C GLN A 49 0.89 30.01 40.55
N LYS A 50 0.52 31.25 40.18
CA LYS A 50 0.23 31.60 38.78
C LYS A 50 1.48 31.45 37.93
N ALA A 51 2.60 32.06 38.33
CA ALA A 51 3.85 32.03 37.59
C ALA A 51 4.40 30.61 37.40
N ALA A 52 4.36 29.78 38.44
CA ALA A 52 4.86 28.41 38.40
C ALA A 52 3.98 27.45 37.56
N THR A 53 2.73 27.83 37.28
CA THR A 53 1.79 26.99 36.50
C THR A 53 1.43 27.56 35.14
N GLU A 54 1.81 28.79 34.81
CA GLU A 54 1.42 29.47 33.57
C GLU A 54 1.89 28.73 32.31
N SER A 55 3.17 28.36 32.25
CA SER A 55 3.75 27.58 31.16
C SER A 55 3.11 26.20 31.04
N ALA A 56 2.92 25.50 32.16
CA ALA A 56 2.30 24.18 32.21
C ALA A 56 0.81 24.20 31.86
N MET A 57 0.10 25.27 32.20
CA MET A 57 -1.31 25.47 31.84
C MET A 57 -1.46 25.79 30.36
N LYS A 58 -0.52 26.53 29.77
CA LYS A 58 -0.43 26.75 28.32
C LYS A 58 -0.14 25.44 27.58
N GLU A 59 0.88 24.68 27.99
CA GLU A 59 1.16 23.34 27.45
C GLU A 59 -0.02 22.36 27.61
N LEU A 60 -0.76 22.43 28.72
CA LEU A 60 -1.97 21.62 28.91
C LEU A 60 -3.13 22.07 28.02
N GLY A 61 -3.21 23.36 27.68
CA GLY A 61 -4.12 23.92 26.68
C GLY A 61 -3.76 23.40 25.29
N ASP A 62 -2.49 23.56 24.90
CA ASP A 62 -1.95 23.10 23.63
C ASP A 62 -2.06 21.57 23.49
N HIS A 63 -1.83 20.79 24.56
CA HIS A 63 -2.06 19.34 24.59
C HIS A 63 -3.54 18.95 24.51
N ARG A 64 -4.46 19.82 24.94
CA ARG A 64 -5.91 19.56 24.84
C ARG A 64 -6.42 19.86 23.43
N GLU A 65 -5.93 20.93 22.83
CA GLU A 65 -6.17 21.27 21.43
C GLU A 65 -5.57 20.19 20.50
N ASN A 66 -4.34 19.75 20.80
CA ASN A 66 -3.70 18.59 20.18
C ASN A 66 -4.31 17.24 20.61
N ARG A 67 -5.23 17.15 21.58
CA ARG A 67 -6.01 15.92 21.84
C ARG A 67 -7.25 15.84 20.96
N HIS A 68 -7.76 16.98 20.52
CA HIS A 68 -8.82 17.02 19.50
C HIS A 68 -8.27 16.74 18.10
N LEU A 69 -6.98 16.97 17.86
CA LEU A 69 -6.32 16.77 16.56
C LEU A 69 -5.26 15.65 16.54
N GLY A 70 -4.81 15.17 17.70
CA GLY A 70 -3.70 14.22 17.82
C GLY A 70 -4.18 12.81 18.03
N ALA A 71 -3.85 11.94 17.07
CA ALA A 71 -4.02 10.50 17.14
C ALA A 71 -3.15 9.91 18.26
N HIS A 72 -3.68 9.89 19.49
CA HIS A 72 -3.08 9.16 20.60
C HIS A 72 -4.11 8.22 21.25
N ASN A 73 -4.44 7.18 20.50
CA ASN A 73 -4.77 5.84 20.99
C ASN A 73 -4.51 4.87 19.84
N SER A 74 -3.66 3.88 20.11
CA SER A 74 -3.01 2.93 19.18
C SER A 74 -3.75 2.71 17.86
N ALA A 75 -3.02 2.63 16.74
CA ALA A 75 -3.59 2.24 15.44
C ALA A 75 -4.46 0.95 15.50
N ILE A 76 -4.29 0.14 16.55
CA ILE A 76 -5.15 -1.00 16.93
C ILE A 76 -6.56 -0.57 17.36
N SER A 77 -6.70 0.46 18.21
CA SER A 77 -8.01 1.02 18.61
C SER A 77 -8.75 1.59 17.39
N THR A 78 -8.06 2.35 16.54
CA THR A 78 -8.64 2.86 15.28
C THR A 78 -9.04 1.71 14.34
N PHE A 79 -8.26 0.64 14.31
CA PHE A 79 -8.58 -0.56 13.54
C PHE A 79 -9.85 -1.28 14.06
N HIS A 80 -9.99 -1.44 15.38
CA HIS A 80 -11.19 -2.06 15.97
C HIS A 80 -12.45 -1.21 15.77
N ASP A 81 -12.32 0.11 15.91
CA ASP A 81 -13.41 1.05 15.67
C ASP A 81 -13.86 1.02 14.19
N PHE A 82 -12.89 1.08 13.26
CA PHE A 82 -13.14 0.90 11.83
C PHE A 82 -13.89 -0.40 11.55
N ARG A 83 -13.42 -1.53 12.07
CA ARG A 83 -14.02 -2.85 11.83
C ARG A 83 -15.46 -2.92 12.34
N THR A 84 -15.69 -2.49 13.58
CA THR A 84 -17.02 -2.56 14.21
C THR A 84 -18.03 -1.68 13.46
N SER A 85 -17.62 -0.46 13.11
CA SER A 85 -18.46 0.46 12.34
C SER A 85 -18.72 -0.06 10.93
N MET A 86 -17.70 -0.62 10.28
CA MET A 86 -17.82 -1.15 8.91
C MET A 86 -18.73 -2.38 8.84
N ASP A 87 -18.71 -3.24 9.85
CA ASP A 87 -19.61 -4.40 9.90
C ASP A 87 -21.08 -3.98 10.02
N ALA A 88 -21.39 -2.91 10.77
CA ALA A 88 -22.73 -2.32 10.79
C ALA A 88 -23.13 -1.74 9.43
N VAL A 89 -22.22 -1.02 8.76
CA VAL A 89 -22.47 -0.46 7.42
C VAL A 89 -22.74 -1.58 6.40
N LYS A 90 -21.94 -2.64 6.39
CA LYS A 90 -22.15 -3.80 5.49
C LYS A 90 -23.54 -4.39 5.65
N LEU A 91 -23.98 -4.59 6.89
CA LEU A 91 -25.28 -5.16 7.18
C LEU A 91 -26.40 -4.27 6.64
N GLU A 92 -26.30 -2.95 6.83
CA GLU A 92 -27.27 -2.01 6.29
C GLU A 92 -27.30 -1.96 4.76
N LEU A 93 -26.14 -2.03 4.11
CA LEU A 93 -26.04 -2.11 2.65
C LEU A 93 -26.69 -3.40 2.11
N GLN A 94 -26.47 -4.53 2.76
CA GLN A 94 -27.12 -5.79 2.42
C GLN A 94 -28.64 -5.72 2.60
N ARG A 95 -29.12 -5.12 3.71
CA ARG A 95 -30.55 -4.90 3.96
C ARG A 95 -31.18 -3.95 2.95
N LEU A 96 -30.46 -2.94 2.49
CA LEU A 96 -30.90 -2.05 1.44
C LEU A 96 -31.12 -2.83 0.14
N ASN A 97 -30.10 -3.56 -0.32
CA ASN A 97 -30.20 -4.39 -1.52
C ASN A 97 -31.36 -5.39 -1.44
N ALA A 98 -31.52 -6.09 -0.32
CA ALA A 98 -32.60 -7.06 -0.14
C ALA A 98 -34.01 -6.44 -0.21
N ARG A 99 -34.18 -5.20 0.27
CA ARG A 99 -35.49 -4.52 0.29
C ARG A 99 -35.82 -3.80 -1.01
N THR A 100 -34.82 -3.27 -1.71
CA THR A 100 -35.05 -2.35 -2.84
C THR A 100 -34.46 -2.83 -4.17
N GLY A 101 -33.65 -3.90 -4.15
CA GLY A 101 -32.87 -4.34 -5.31
C GLY A 101 -31.73 -3.39 -5.67
N THR A 102 -31.40 -2.40 -4.83
CA THR A 102 -30.32 -1.45 -5.09
C THR A 102 -28.96 -2.14 -4.96
N GLU A 103 -28.16 -2.14 -6.03
CA GLU A 103 -26.77 -2.61 -5.98
C GLU A 103 -25.86 -1.51 -5.44
N VAL A 104 -25.01 -1.84 -4.46
CA VAL A 104 -24.07 -0.91 -3.84
C VAL A 104 -22.67 -1.48 -3.87
N VAL A 105 -21.72 -0.61 -4.19
CA VAL A 105 -20.29 -0.83 -4.03
C VAL A 105 -19.76 0.20 -3.05
N LEU A 106 -19.08 -0.26 -2.00
CA LEU A 106 -18.37 0.59 -1.06
C LEU A 106 -16.88 0.20 -1.07
N ILE A 107 -16.04 1.20 -1.28
CA ILE A 107 -14.58 1.07 -1.18
C ILE A 107 -14.12 1.92 -0.01
N ALA A 108 -13.60 1.29 1.03
CA ALA A 108 -13.02 1.94 2.19
C ALA A 108 -11.50 1.72 2.21
N VAL A 109 -10.74 2.81 2.22
CA VAL A 109 -9.27 2.79 2.20
C VAL A 109 -8.71 3.65 3.31
N ARG A 110 -7.48 3.36 3.77
CA ARG A 110 -6.81 4.25 4.72
C ARG A 110 -6.20 5.44 4.00
N SER A 111 -6.19 6.58 4.67
CA SER A 111 -5.45 7.78 4.26
C SER A 111 -4.11 7.93 5.00
N ASN A 112 -3.83 7.06 5.97
CA ASN A 112 -2.63 7.10 6.79
C ASN A 112 -1.91 5.75 6.78
N VAL A 113 -0.61 5.77 6.48
CA VAL A 113 0.26 4.58 6.43
C VAL A 113 0.28 3.81 7.76
N SER A 114 0.15 4.54 8.87
CA SER A 114 0.20 3.98 10.22
C SER A 114 -1.04 3.16 10.59
N HIS A 115 -2.11 3.19 9.77
CA HIS A 115 -3.31 2.39 10.00
C HIS A 115 -3.12 0.96 9.51
N PHE A 116 -3.59 -0.02 10.29
CA PHE A 116 -3.40 -1.45 9.99
C PHE A 116 -4.45 -2.07 9.07
N HIS A 117 -5.55 -1.37 8.76
CA HIS A 117 -6.57 -1.94 7.88
C HIS A 117 -6.10 -1.96 6.42
N ARG A 118 -6.55 -2.99 5.69
CA ARG A 118 -6.36 -3.11 4.24
C ARG A 118 -7.52 -2.39 3.53
N PRO A 119 -7.39 -2.09 2.23
CA PRO A 119 -8.53 -1.69 1.41
C PRO A 119 -9.65 -2.71 1.57
N GLU A 120 -10.83 -2.22 1.92
CA GLU A 120 -12.03 -3.03 2.08
C GLU A 120 -13.00 -2.71 0.96
N VAL A 121 -13.41 -3.75 0.24
CA VAL A 121 -14.41 -3.67 -0.81
C VAL A 121 -15.63 -4.44 -0.35
N VAL A 122 -16.75 -3.74 -0.21
CA VAL A 122 -18.04 -4.31 0.12
C VAL A 122 -18.93 -4.20 -1.10
N MET A 123 -19.57 -5.31 -1.46
CA MET A 123 -20.54 -5.37 -2.53
C MET A 123 -21.79 -6.05 -2.00
N THR A 124 -22.95 -5.63 -2.50
CA THR A 124 -24.23 -6.24 -2.15
C THR A 124 -24.50 -7.56 -2.88
N SER A 125 -23.85 -7.77 -4.03
CA SER A 125 -23.88 -9.00 -4.84
C SER A 125 -22.57 -9.14 -5.62
N ASP A 126 -22.41 -10.20 -6.42
CA ASP A 126 -21.25 -10.40 -7.29
C ASP A 126 -21.31 -9.58 -8.59
N ARG A 127 -22.48 -9.05 -8.96
CA ARG A 127 -22.67 -8.32 -10.24
C ARG A 127 -21.74 -7.11 -10.40
N PRO A 128 -21.49 -6.30 -9.35
CA PRO A 128 -20.52 -5.22 -9.47
C PRO A 128 -19.10 -5.73 -9.77
N MET A 129 -18.67 -6.88 -9.24
CA MET A 129 -17.35 -7.44 -9.57
C MET A 129 -17.23 -7.73 -11.06
N ASP A 130 -18.25 -8.35 -11.66
CA ASP A 130 -18.29 -8.61 -13.10
C ASP A 130 -18.27 -7.31 -13.90
N PHE A 131 -19.05 -6.31 -13.47
CA PHE A 131 -19.03 -4.99 -14.09
C PHE A 131 -17.62 -4.38 -14.08
N PHE A 132 -16.90 -4.43 -12.96
CA PHE A 132 -15.53 -3.91 -12.89
C PHE A 132 -14.58 -4.67 -13.83
N ASN A 133 -14.64 -6.00 -13.82
CA ASN A 133 -13.83 -6.84 -14.70
C ASN A 133 -14.13 -6.58 -16.20
N MET A 134 -15.40 -6.41 -16.56
CA MET A 134 -15.81 -6.25 -17.95
C MET A 134 -15.62 -4.82 -18.48
N ALA A 135 -16.05 -3.81 -17.71
CA ALA A 135 -16.03 -2.41 -18.12
C ALA A 135 -14.65 -1.78 -17.96
N PHE A 136 -13.97 -2.05 -16.84
CA PHE A 136 -12.67 -1.45 -16.54
C PHE A 136 -11.48 -2.38 -16.83
N LYS A 137 -11.74 -3.62 -17.27
CA LYS A 137 -10.71 -4.63 -17.56
C LYS A 137 -9.75 -4.86 -16.38
N GLN A 138 -10.27 -4.73 -15.17
CA GLN A 138 -9.51 -4.90 -13.94
C GLN A 138 -10.43 -5.25 -12.77
N PRO A 139 -9.95 -6.03 -11.81
CA PRO A 139 -10.72 -6.34 -10.62
C PRO A 139 -10.87 -5.08 -9.75
N ILE A 140 -12.01 -4.98 -9.08
CA ILE A 140 -12.32 -3.88 -8.15
C ILE A 140 -11.30 -3.76 -7.01
N SER A 141 -10.67 -4.87 -6.61
CA SER A 141 -9.57 -4.88 -5.63
C SER A 141 -8.37 -4.03 -6.08
N ASP A 142 -8.06 -4.03 -7.37
CA ASP A 142 -6.94 -3.23 -7.92
C ASP A 142 -7.31 -1.74 -7.96
N VAL A 143 -8.59 -1.44 -8.18
CA VAL A 143 -9.12 -0.07 -8.08
C VAL A 143 -8.99 0.42 -6.63
N ALA A 144 -9.41 -0.40 -5.66
CA ALA A 144 -9.29 -0.08 -4.24
C ALA A 144 -7.84 0.13 -3.80
N ALA A 145 -6.91 -0.72 -4.24
CA ALA A 145 -5.48 -0.57 -3.94
C ALA A 145 -4.88 0.73 -4.51
N ARG A 146 -5.28 1.12 -5.72
CA ARG A 146 -4.84 2.41 -6.30
C ARG A 146 -5.46 3.60 -5.60
N MET A 147 -6.74 3.51 -5.24
CA MET A 147 -7.41 4.52 -4.45
C MET A 147 -6.69 4.71 -3.10
N GLU A 148 -6.32 3.63 -2.41
CA GLU A 148 -5.53 3.70 -1.17
C GLU A 148 -4.17 4.36 -1.40
N GLY A 149 -3.42 3.91 -2.42
CA GLY A 149 -2.13 4.51 -2.77
C GLY A 149 -2.24 6.02 -3.02
N TYR A 150 -3.32 6.47 -3.66
CA TYR A 150 -3.62 7.89 -3.84
C TYR A 150 -3.97 8.61 -2.54
N MET A 151 -4.79 8.00 -1.67
CA MET A 151 -5.14 8.62 -0.38
C MET A 151 -3.95 8.74 0.57
N ILE A 152 -2.95 7.87 0.43
CA ILE A 152 -1.73 7.88 1.24
C ILE A 152 -0.65 8.82 0.67
N SER A 153 -0.42 8.79 -0.65
CA SER A 153 0.75 9.43 -1.28
C SER A 153 0.40 10.33 -2.46
N GLY A 154 -0.88 10.64 -2.66
CA GLY A 154 -1.34 11.42 -3.81
C GLY A 154 -0.98 10.76 -5.15
N VAL A 155 -0.68 11.59 -6.15
CA VAL A 155 -0.36 11.14 -7.51
C VAL A 155 0.84 10.19 -7.54
N GLU A 156 1.83 10.37 -6.66
CA GLU A 156 3.02 9.51 -6.58
C GLU A 156 2.64 8.05 -6.26
N GLY A 157 1.65 7.83 -5.41
CA GLY A 157 1.14 6.49 -5.10
C GLY A 157 0.49 5.79 -6.30
N LEU A 158 -0.17 6.54 -7.19
CA LEU A 158 -0.73 6.00 -8.44
C LEU A 158 0.37 5.64 -9.43
N VAL A 159 1.38 6.51 -9.59
CA VAL A 159 2.49 6.28 -10.53
C VAL A 159 3.32 5.06 -10.12
N ARG A 160 3.61 4.91 -8.82
CA ARG A 160 4.33 3.74 -8.29
C ARG A 160 3.56 2.43 -8.56
N ASN A 161 2.24 2.43 -8.37
CA ASN A 161 1.38 1.29 -8.68
C ASN A 161 1.38 0.96 -10.19
N HIS A 162 1.36 1.98 -11.06
CA HIS A 162 1.46 1.78 -12.51
C HIS A 162 2.80 1.16 -12.91
N GLN A 163 3.92 1.67 -12.38
CA GLN A 163 5.26 1.11 -12.63
C GLN A 163 5.37 -0.34 -12.15
N GLN A 164 4.82 -0.64 -10.97
CA GLN A 164 4.81 -2.01 -10.45
C GLN A 164 4.01 -2.96 -11.34
N ARG A 165 2.83 -2.54 -11.83
CA ARG A 165 2.01 -3.32 -12.77
C ARG A 165 2.74 -3.54 -14.10
N LEU A 166 3.40 -2.51 -14.63
CA LEU A 166 4.22 -2.62 -15.84
C LEU A 166 5.36 -3.63 -15.65
N LEU A 167 6.08 -3.57 -14.53
CA LEU A 167 7.14 -4.53 -14.19
C LEU A 167 6.62 -5.96 -14.08
N GLN A 168 5.45 -6.15 -13.45
CA GLN A 168 4.81 -7.47 -13.35
C GLN A 168 4.46 -8.02 -14.73
N LYS A 169 3.83 -7.23 -15.59
CA LYS A 169 3.48 -7.63 -16.96
C LYS A 169 4.70 -7.90 -17.83
N LYS A 170 5.78 -7.12 -17.70
CA LYS A 170 7.07 -7.43 -18.34
C LYS A 170 7.64 -8.77 -17.89
N SER A 171 7.51 -9.09 -16.59
CA SER A 171 7.95 -10.37 -16.04
C SER A 171 7.14 -11.54 -16.60
N GLU A 172 5.81 -11.39 -16.66
CA GLU A 172 4.89 -12.35 -17.27
C GLU A 172 5.27 -12.61 -18.74
N LEU A 173 5.45 -11.53 -19.52
CA LEU A 173 5.83 -11.61 -20.92
C LEU A 173 7.18 -12.31 -21.11
N ARG A 174 8.20 -11.97 -20.33
CA ARG A 174 9.51 -12.61 -20.38
C ARG A 174 9.42 -14.12 -20.13
N ASN A 175 8.64 -14.53 -19.14
CA ASN A 175 8.45 -15.95 -18.80
C ASN A 175 7.69 -16.68 -19.92
N LEU A 176 6.65 -16.05 -20.48
CA LEU A 176 5.88 -16.60 -21.60
C LEU A 176 6.76 -16.81 -22.84
N VAL A 177 7.52 -15.79 -23.25
CA VAL A 177 8.41 -15.88 -24.42
C VAL A 177 9.45 -16.98 -24.23
N TYR A 178 10.11 -17.03 -23.07
CA TYR A 178 11.12 -18.06 -22.81
C TYR A 178 10.52 -19.47 -22.80
N LYS A 179 9.33 -19.64 -22.21
CA LYS A 179 8.59 -20.90 -22.23
C LYS A 179 8.29 -21.34 -23.67
N LYS A 180 7.73 -20.46 -24.49
CA LYS A 180 7.41 -20.72 -25.91
C LYS A 180 8.65 -21.07 -26.73
N LEU A 181 9.79 -20.43 -26.45
CA LEU A 181 11.06 -20.77 -27.09
C LEU A 181 11.50 -22.19 -26.73
N GLN A 182 11.45 -22.56 -25.44
CA GLN A 182 11.83 -23.91 -25.02
C GLN A 182 10.90 -24.98 -25.59
N GLU A 183 9.60 -24.71 -25.66
CA GLU A 183 8.63 -25.59 -26.31
C GLU A 183 8.99 -25.82 -27.79
N CYS A 184 9.37 -24.77 -28.52
CA CYS A 184 9.80 -24.86 -29.92
C CYS A 184 11.14 -25.61 -30.09
N ALA A 185 12.08 -25.43 -29.16
CA ALA A 185 13.37 -26.10 -29.19
C ALA A 185 13.27 -27.61 -28.93
N GLY A 186 12.22 -28.06 -28.23
CA GLY A 186 11.97 -29.46 -27.90
C GLY A 186 13.03 -30.01 -26.94
N ARG A 187 13.83 -30.97 -27.41
CA ARG A 187 14.86 -31.63 -26.57
C ARG A 187 16.09 -30.75 -26.32
N SER A 188 16.34 -29.76 -27.18
CA SER A 188 17.47 -28.84 -27.00
C SER A 188 17.16 -27.87 -25.86
N LYS A 189 18.03 -27.82 -24.84
CA LYS A 189 17.89 -26.88 -23.73
C LYS A 189 18.56 -25.56 -24.08
N ILE A 190 17.77 -24.51 -24.28
CA ILE A 190 18.28 -23.16 -24.46
C ILE A 190 18.40 -22.52 -23.07
N PRO A 191 19.60 -22.07 -22.63
CA PRO A 191 19.82 -21.66 -21.24
C PRO A 191 19.14 -20.33 -20.87
N ARG A 192 18.94 -19.45 -21.86
CA ARG A 192 18.27 -18.16 -21.69
C ARG A 192 17.78 -17.63 -23.03
N MET A 193 16.84 -16.70 -22.97
CA MET A 193 16.41 -15.93 -24.13
C MET A 193 17.49 -14.94 -24.55
N TYR A 194 17.82 -14.92 -25.85
CA TYR A 194 18.66 -13.89 -26.45
C TYR A 194 17.77 -12.97 -27.27
N TYR A 195 17.99 -11.66 -27.20
CA TYR A 195 17.32 -10.69 -28.08
C TYR A 195 18.35 -10.00 -28.98
N VAL A 196 19.52 -9.68 -28.40
CA VAL A 196 20.70 -9.25 -29.14
C VAL A 196 21.40 -10.46 -29.75
N ASN A 197 21.76 -10.36 -31.03
CA ASN A 197 22.37 -11.42 -31.84
C ASN A 197 21.55 -12.72 -31.83
N PHE A 198 20.22 -12.59 -31.92
CA PHE A 198 19.30 -13.73 -31.96
C PHE A 198 19.62 -14.68 -33.12
N ALA A 199 19.94 -14.12 -34.29
CA ALA A 199 20.35 -14.89 -35.47
C ALA A 199 21.52 -15.84 -35.17
N ASP A 200 22.61 -15.33 -34.59
CA ASP A 200 23.81 -16.12 -34.34
C ASP A 200 23.65 -17.15 -33.22
N LYS A 201 22.92 -16.78 -32.17
CA LYS A 201 22.83 -17.56 -30.92
C LYS A 201 21.66 -18.52 -30.88
N ILE A 202 20.57 -18.19 -31.58
CA ILE A 202 19.36 -19.00 -31.63
C ILE A 202 19.14 -19.55 -33.03
N THR A 203 19.04 -18.71 -34.05
CA THR A 203 18.68 -19.19 -35.39
C THR A 203 19.74 -20.13 -35.97
N ARG A 204 21.01 -19.75 -35.96
CA ARG A 204 22.10 -20.57 -36.50
C ARG A 204 22.30 -21.90 -35.77
N VAL A 205 22.06 -21.92 -34.45
CA VAL A 205 22.33 -23.09 -33.59
C VAL A 205 21.13 -24.03 -33.51
N HIS A 206 19.93 -23.47 -33.39
CA HIS A 206 18.71 -24.21 -33.11
C HIS A 206 17.72 -24.22 -34.27
N ARG A 207 17.99 -23.47 -35.34
CA ARG A 207 17.13 -23.27 -36.51
C ARG A 207 15.77 -22.68 -36.14
N ILE A 208 15.75 -21.78 -35.16
CA ILE A 208 14.51 -21.16 -34.69
C ILE A 208 14.47 -19.68 -35.10
N VAL A 209 13.34 -19.27 -35.67
CA VAL A 209 13.03 -17.87 -35.99
C VAL A 209 11.75 -17.42 -35.28
N VAL A 210 11.60 -16.12 -35.11
CA VAL A 210 10.34 -15.51 -34.64
C VAL A 210 9.52 -15.10 -35.86
N LYS A 211 8.26 -15.50 -35.91
CA LYS A 211 7.32 -15.08 -36.96
C LYS A 211 6.28 -14.11 -36.40
N ASN A 212 5.83 -13.18 -37.24
CA ASN A 212 4.77 -12.21 -36.95
C ASN A 212 4.98 -11.41 -35.65
N TRP A 213 6.19 -10.94 -35.42
CA TRP A 213 6.46 -10.04 -34.31
C TRP A 213 5.80 -8.67 -34.58
N PRO A 214 4.99 -8.12 -33.66
CA PRO A 214 4.12 -6.97 -33.95
C PRO A 214 4.79 -5.61 -33.78
N LEU A 215 6.00 -5.54 -33.21
CA LEU A 215 6.74 -4.29 -33.08
C LEU A 215 7.79 -4.15 -34.20
N GLU A 216 8.25 -2.93 -34.46
CA GLU A 216 9.26 -2.66 -35.48
C GLU A 216 10.57 -3.44 -35.25
N LYS A 217 10.95 -3.63 -33.98
CA LYS A 217 12.20 -4.30 -33.61
C LYS A 217 11.93 -5.43 -32.62
N PHE A 218 12.69 -6.53 -32.79
CA PHE A 218 12.69 -7.63 -31.84
C PHE A 218 13.52 -7.27 -30.61
N ILE A 219 12.85 -6.90 -29.52
CA ILE A 219 13.48 -6.33 -28.32
C ILE A 219 13.13 -7.10 -27.05
N ASN A 220 14.00 -6.94 -26.04
CA ASN A 220 13.81 -7.53 -24.72
C ASN A 220 12.60 -6.91 -24.02
N PRO A 221 11.69 -7.70 -23.41
CA PRO A 221 10.59 -7.22 -22.59
C PRO A 221 10.96 -6.19 -21.52
N SER A 222 12.15 -6.30 -20.92
CA SER A 222 12.62 -5.32 -19.93
C SER A 222 12.75 -3.90 -20.50
N SER A 223 13.07 -3.78 -21.80
CA SER A 223 13.28 -2.52 -22.51
C SER A 223 12.00 -1.83 -22.96
N LEU A 224 10.83 -2.48 -22.86
CA LEU A 224 9.55 -1.90 -23.27
C LEU A 224 9.19 -0.71 -22.36
N GLY A 225 8.84 0.45 -22.91
CA GLY A 225 8.46 1.62 -22.11
C GLY A 225 6.98 1.66 -21.76
N SER A 226 6.16 1.03 -22.61
CA SER A 226 4.71 1.22 -22.62
C SER A 226 3.95 -0.04 -22.20
N MET A 227 2.91 0.15 -21.38
CA MET A 227 1.96 -0.92 -21.03
C MET A 227 1.26 -1.49 -22.27
N ILE A 228 0.94 -0.63 -23.24
CA ILE A 228 0.25 -1.01 -24.48
C ILE A 228 1.11 -2.00 -25.28
N GLU A 229 2.42 -1.73 -25.41
CA GLU A 229 3.34 -2.63 -26.13
C GLU A 229 3.47 -3.98 -25.42
N VAL A 230 3.52 -3.98 -24.08
CA VAL A 230 3.60 -5.21 -23.29
C VAL A 230 2.33 -6.05 -23.42
N GLU A 231 1.15 -5.44 -23.34
CA GLU A 231 -0.14 -6.12 -23.50
C GLU A 231 -0.34 -6.63 -24.94
N LEU A 232 0.04 -5.84 -25.95
CA LEU A 232 0.01 -6.25 -27.36
C LEU A 232 0.85 -7.52 -27.58
N LEU A 233 2.07 -7.54 -27.05
CA LEU A 233 2.94 -8.70 -27.15
C LEU A 233 2.39 -9.91 -26.40
N LEU A 234 1.91 -9.72 -25.16
CA LEU A 234 1.27 -10.80 -24.39
C LEU A 234 0.12 -11.43 -25.17
N ASN A 235 -0.75 -10.60 -25.74
CA ASN A 235 -1.88 -11.07 -26.53
C ASN A 235 -1.42 -11.80 -27.79
N ALA A 236 -0.45 -11.26 -28.53
CA ALA A 236 0.06 -11.87 -29.75
C ALA A 236 0.74 -13.23 -29.53
N TRP A 237 1.45 -13.41 -28.40
CA TRP A 237 2.03 -14.71 -28.01
C TRP A 237 0.97 -15.71 -27.52
N ASN A 238 -0.05 -15.24 -26.80
CA ASN A 238 -1.12 -16.10 -26.28
C ASN A 238 -2.09 -16.55 -27.37
N SER A 239 -2.41 -15.69 -28.35
CA SER A 239 -3.24 -16.02 -29.50
C SER A 239 -2.53 -16.93 -30.51
N GLY A 240 -1.20 -17.06 -30.41
CA GLY A 240 -0.37 -17.74 -31.40
C GLY A 240 -0.16 -16.92 -32.67
N THR A 241 -0.57 -15.66 -32.71
CA THR A 241 -0.27 -14.75 -33.84
C THR A 241 1.25 -14.62 -34.01
N THR A 242 1.95 -14.33 -32.92
CA THR A 242 3.42 -14.37 -32.83
C THR A 242 3.85 -15.72 -32.25
N TYR A 243 4.80 -16.38 -32.92
CA TYR A 243 5.28 -17.68 -32.48
C TYR A 243 6.74 -17.93 -32.89
N PHE A 244 7.37 -18.89 -32.22
CA PHE A 244 8.65 -19.43 -32.65
C PHE A 244 8.42 -20.55 -33.65
N HIS A 245 9.11 -20.46 -34.80
CA HIS A 245 9.08 -21.46 -35.86
C HIS A 245 10.44 -22.13 -35.95
N LYS A 246 10.44 -23.48 -35.96
CA LYS A 246 11.64 -24.27 -36.19
C LYS A 246 11.76 -24.57 -37.68
N LEU A 247 12.76 -23.97 -38.32
CA LEU A 247 13.04 -24.11 -39.74
C LEU A 247 13.38 -25.56 -40.06
N THR A 248 12.81 -26.03 -41.16
CA THR A 248 13.22 -27.24 -41.85
C THR A 248 14.60 -27.05 -42.49
N SER A 249 15.23 -28.12 -43.00
CA SER A 249 16.53 -28.01 -43.66
C SER A 249 16.50 -27.07 -44.86
N SER A 250 15.45 -27.14 -45.69
CA SER A 250 15.27 -26.25 -46.85
C SER A 250 15.11 -24.79 -46.40
N GLU A 251 14.20 -24.51 -45.46
CA GLU A 251 13.98 -23.14 -44.97
C GLU A 251 15.22 -22.56 -44.27
N TYR A 252 16.11 -23.40 -43.75
CA TYR A 252 17.36 -22.97 -43.13
C TYR A 252 18.47 -22.70 -44.15
N GLU A 253 18.47 -23.38 -45.29
CA GLU A 253 19.38 -23.08 -46.40
C GLU A 253 18.99 -21.77 -47.10
N ASP A 254 17.69 -21.47 -47.14
CA ASP A 254 17.15 -20.22 -47.70
C ASP A 254 17.27 -19.00 -46.76
N TRP A 255 17.49 -19.23 -45.45
CA TRP A 255 17.57 -18.21 -44.41
C TRP A 255 18.98 -17.59 -44.32
#